data_AF-W4S0H7-F1
#
_entry.id   AF-W4S0H7-F1
#
_cell.length_a   1.000
_cell.length_b   1.000
_cell.length_c   1.000
_cell.angle_alpha   90.00
_cell.angle_beta   90.00
_cell.angle_gamma   90.00
#
_symmetry.space_group_name_H-M   'P 1'
#
loop_
_entity.id
_entity.type
_entity.pdbx_description
1 polymer ?
#
loop_
_entity_poly.entity_id
_entity_poly.type
_entity_poly.pdbx_seq_one_letter_code
_entity_poly.pdbx_strand_id
1 'polypeptide(L)'
;MLLDALSGYRSHAYQLAIFERKLARGLTVPQILAVNTAPGFSEHHSGDALDIGTPGEPPVEESFETTPAFAWLRDNADRFGYRLS
;
A
#
# COMPACT_ATOMS: atom_id res chain seq x y z
N MET A 1 -7.94 -8.65 18.09
CA MET A 1 -7.21 -7.87 17.08
C MET A 1 -7.14 -8.70 15.82
N LEU A 2 -7.48 -8.13 14.67
CA LEU A 2 -7.47 -8.79 13.36
C LEU A 2 -6.60 -7.96 12.40
N LEU A 3 -5.89 -8.62 11.49
CA LEU A 3 -5.13 -7.98 10.41
C LEU A 3 -5.75 -8.39 9.08
N ASP A 4 -5.97 -7.42 8.21
CA ASP A 4 -6.50 -7.63 6.86
C ASP A 4 -5.39 -7.41 5.83
N ALA A 5 -5.22 -8.36 4.92
CA ALA A 5 -4.37 -8.18 3.75
C ALA A 5 -5.12 -7.37 2.70
N LEU A 6 -4.71 -6.11 2.49
CA LEU A 6 -5.38 -5.20 1.57
C LEU A 6 -4.86 -5.35 0.14
N SER A 7 -3.54 -5.48 -0.01
CA SER A 7 -2.89 -5.42 -1.32
C SER A 7 -1.50 -6.05 -1.27
N GLY A 8 -1.23 -7.03 -2.14
CA GLY A 8 0.06 -7.74 -2.24
C GLY A 8 0.73 -7.50 -3.60
N TYR A 9 1.10 -8.56 -4.31
CA TYR A 9 1.69 -8.42 -5.66
C TYR A 9 0.85 -7.55 -6.59
N ARG A 10 1.51 -6.63 -7.30
CA ARG A 10 0.91 -5.77 -8.30
C ARG A 10 1.79 -5.72 -9.55
N SER A 11 1.22 -6.13 -10.69
CA SER A 11 1.96 -6.11 -11.95
C SER A 11 2.18 -4.70 -12.49
N HIS A 12 3.21 -4.53 -13.31
CA HIS A 12 3.50 -3.26 -13.99
C HIS A 12 2.31 -2.79 -14.83
N ALA A 13 1.66 -3.71 -15.55
CA ALA A 13 0.48 -3.43 -16.35
C ALA A 13 -0.69 -2.94 -15.49
N TYR A 14 -0.89 -3.53 -14.31
CA TYR A 14 -1.93 -3.08 -13.39
C TYR A 14 -1.63 -1.67 -12.85
N GLN A 15 -0.40 -1.40 -12.44
CA GLN A 15 0.01 -0.07 -11.97
C GLN A 15 -0.12 0.98 -13.08
N LEU A 16 0.23 0.64 -14.32
CA LEU A 16 0.02 1.50 -15.49
C LEU A 16 -1.46 1.80 -15.71
N ALA A 17 -2.34 0.80 -15.60
CA ALA A 17 -3.77 1.00 -15.74
C ALA A 17 -4.35 1.95 -14.65
N ILE A 18 -3.76 1.99 -13.44
CA ILE A 18 -4.11 3.02 -12.43
C ILE A 18 -3.75 4.42 -12.94
N PHE A 19 -2.55 4.58 -13.49
CA PHE A 19 -2.08 5.85 -14.04
C PHE A 19 -3.00 6.32 -15.17
N GLU A 20 -3.29 5.46 -16.14
CA GLU A 20 -4.16 5.76 -17.28
C GLU A 20 -5.55 6.21 -16.83
N ARG A 21 -6.16 5.51 -15.85
CA ARG A 21 -7.45 5.92 -15.29
C ARG A 21 -7.40 7.30 -14.63
N LYS A 22 -6.30 7.66 -13.96
CA LYS A 22 -6.16 8.97 -13.31
C LYS A 22 -5.90 10.09 -14.32
N LEU A 23 -5.09 9.83 -15.34
CA LEU A 23 -4.88 10.74 -16.46
C LEU A 23 -6.21 11.02 -17.19
N ALA A 24 -7.00 9.98 -17.45
CA ALA A 24 -8.33 10.12 -18.05
C ALA A 24 -9.32 10.93 -17.19
N ARG A 25 -9.10 11.00 -15.87
CA ARG A 25 -9.85 11.85 -14.93
C ARG A 25 -9.32 13.29 -14.85
N GLY A 26 -8.34 13.64 -15.68
CA GLY A 26 -7.75 14.99 -15.76
C GLY A 26 -6.66 15.28 -14.73
N LEU A 27 -6.18 14.27 -13.98
CA LEU A 27 -5.05 14.47 -13.09
C LEU A 27 -3.76 14.58 -13.91
N THR A 28 -2.89 15.50 -13.53
CA THR A 28 -1.54 15.62 -14.08
C THR A 28 -0.62 14.55 -13.49
N VAL A 29 0.46 14.23 -14.20
CA VAL A 29 1.48 13.28 -13.71
C VAL A 29 1.99 13.64 -12.30
N PRO A 30 2.34 14.90 -11.97
CA PRO A 30 2.72 15.27 -10.60
C PRO A 30 1.65 14.98 -9.55
N GLN A 31 0.37 15.23 -9.85
CA GLN A 31 -0.73 14.93 -8.92
C GLN A 31 -0.93 13.43 -8.71
N ILE A 32 -0.70 12.62 -9.75
CA ILE A 32 -0.75 11.16 -9.63
C ILE A 32 0.42 10.67 -8.76
N LEU A 33 1.63 11.19 -9.02
CA LEU A 33 2.83 10.82 -8.29
C LEU A 33 2.81 11.24 -6.82
N ALA A 34 2.00 12.23 -6.44
CA ALA A 34 1.79 12.60 -5.05
C ALA A 34 1.11 11.49 -4.21
N VAL A 35 0.42 10.54 -4.85
CA VAL A 35 -0.35 9.49 -4.16
C VAL A 35 -0.12 8.08 -4.73
N ASN A 36 0.65 7.94 -5.81
CA ASN A 36 1.00 6.65 -6.39
C ASN A 36 2.45 6.63 -6.87
N THR A 37 3.16 5.56 -6.57
CA THR A 37 4.45 5.26 -7.20
C THR A 37 4.28 5.04 -8.70
N ALA A 38 5.23 5.52 -9.51
CA ALA A 38 5.26 5.27 -10.94
C ALA A 38 5.27 3.75 -11.24
N PRO A 39 4.68 3.30 -12.37
CA PRO A 39 4.82 1.93 -12.85
C PRO A 39 6.30 1.55 -12.97
N GLY A 40 6.69 0.40 -12.43
CA GLY A 40 8.10 0.00 -12.34
C GLY A 40 8.86 0.45 -11.09
N PHE A 41 8.27 1.28 -10.24
CA PHE A 41 8.93 1.79 -9.02
C PHE A 41 8.22 1.40 -7.72
N SER A 42 7.13 0.62 -7.78
CA SER A 42 6.45 0.10 -6.58
C SER A 42 7.12 -1.15 -6.04
N GLU A 43 7.27 -1.26 -4.72
CA GLU A 43 7.74 -2.48 -4.03
C GLU A 43 6.83 -3.69 -4.30
N HIS A 44 5.51 -3.47 -4.49
CA HIS A 44 4.56 -4.52 -4.84
C HIS A 44 4.89 -5.26 -6.15
N HIS A 45 5.75 -4.71 -7.02
CA HIS A 45 6.20 -5.42 -8.22
C HIS A 45 7.08 -6.64 -7.89
N SER A 46 7.82 -6.64 -6.78
CA SER A 46 8.64 -7.80 -6.41
C SER A 46 7.79 -8.97 -5.91
N GLY A 47 6.61 -8.68 -5.38
CA GLY A 47 5.77 -9.66 -4.67
C GLY A 47 6.14 -9.82 -3.19
N ASP A 48 7.12 -9.07 -2.69
CA ASP A 48 7.61 -9.14 -1.30
C ASP A 48 7.01 -8.07 -0.38
N ALA A 49 6.11 -7.22 -0.92
CA ALA A 49 5.43 -6.17 -0.18
C ALA A 49 3.93 -6.46 -0.01
N LEU A 50 3.39 -6.09 1.15
CA LEU A 50 2.00 -6.31 1.53
C LEU A 50 1.46 -5.11 2.32
N ASP A 51 0.39 -4.51 1.84
CA ASP A 51 -0.39 -3.51 2.57
C ASP A 51 -1.31 -4.24 3.57
N ILE A 52 -1.20 -3.86 4.84
CA ILE A 52 -2.01 -4.40 5.94
C ILE A 52 -2.96 -3.32 6.47
N GLY A 53 -4.20 -3.73 6.76
CA GLY A 53 -5.19 -2.92 7.47
C GLY A 53 -5.78 -3.66 8.67
N THR A 54 -6.84 -3.09 9.23
CA THR A 54 -7.65 -3.71 10.28
C THR A 54 -9.11 -3.29 10.13
N PRO A 55 -10.09 -4.13 10.53
CA PRO A 55 -11.50 -3.79 10.39
C PRO A 55 -11.86 -2.48 11.11
N GLY A 56 -12.68 -1.66 10.46
CA GLY A 56 -13.14 -0.38 11.01
C GLY A 56 -12.24 0.81 10.69
N GLU A 57 -11.07 0.58 10.09
CA GLU A 57 -10.19 1.64 9.59
C GLU A 57 -10.32 1.82 8.08
N PRO A 58 -10.17 3.06 7.58
CA PRO A 58 -9.93 3.31 6.18
C PRO A 58 -8.67 2.56 5.68
N PRO A 59 -8.67 2.02 4.45
CA PRO A 59 -7.52 1.32 3.91
C PRO A 59 -6.39 2.30 3.54
N VAL A 60 -5.16 1.98 3.95
CA VAL A 60 -3.94 2.69 3.55
C VAL A 60 -3.99 4.20 3.86
N GLU A 61 -4.40 4.53 5.08
CA GLU A 61 -4.44 5.90 5.63
C GLU A 61 -3.56 6.00 6.88
N GLU A 62 -3.07 7.21 7.18
CA GLU A 62 -2.20 7.47 8.35
C GLU A 62 -2.87 7.13 9.70
N SER A 63 -4.21 7.09 9.75
CA SER A 63 -4.95 6.72 10.97
C SER A 63 -4.59 5.31 11.47
N PHE A 64 -4.18 4.42 10.56
CA PHE A 64 -3.78 3.06 10.89
C PHE A 64 -2.67 3.01 11.93
N GLU A 65 -1.75 3.99 11.94
CA GLU A 65 -0.62 4.05 12.87
C GLU A 65 -1.04 4.14 14.34
N THR A 66 -2.26 4.63 14.60
CA THR A 66 -2.79 4.78 15.96
C THR A 66 -3.50 3.53 16.48
N THR A 67 -3.60 2.49 15.65
CA THR A 67 -4.38 1.30 15.97
C THR A 67 -3.59 0.28 16.81
N PRO A 68 -4.29 -0.58 17.57
CA PRO A 68 -3.65 -1.74 18.20
C PRO A 68 -2.99 -2.69 17.20
N ALA A 69 -3.53 -2.77 15.98
CA ALA A 69 -2.99 -3.60 14.90
C ALA A 69 -1.59 -3.12 14.47
N PHE A 70 -1.42 -1.82 14.25
CA PHE A 70 -0.12 -1.24 13.93
C PHE A 70 0.88 -1.41 15.07
N ALA A 71 0.45 -1.18 16.32
CA ALA A 71 1.31 -1.40 17.49
C ALA A 71 1.82 -2.85 17.55
N TRP A 72 0.97 -3.83 17.26
CA TRP A 72 1.38 -5.24 17.19
C TRP A 72 2.36 -5.50 16.05
N LEU A 73 2.13 -4.95 14.85
CA LEU A 73 3.03 -5.10 13.70
C LEU A 73 4.42 -4.55 14.01
N ARG A 74 4.50 -3.35 14.59
CA ARG A 74 5.76 -2.72 15.00
C ARG A 74 6.59 -3.64 15.91
N ASP A 75 5.93 -4.33 16.84
CA ASP A 75 6.61 -5.16 17.83
C ASP A 75 6.88 -6.60 17.33
N ASN A 76 6.24 -7.05 16.25
CA ASN A 76 6.27 -8.46 15.83
C ASN A 76 6.69 -8.72 14.38
N ALA A 77 6.59 -7.77 13.45
CA ALA A 77 6.81 -8.00 12.02
C ALA A 77 8.20 -8.59 11.72
N ASP A 78 9.24 -8.11 12.40
CA ASP A 78 10.63 -8.56 12.21
C ASP A 78 10.79 -10.07 12.52
N ARG A 79 10.04 -10.57 13.50
CA ARG A 79 10.03 -12.00 13.87
C ARG A 79 9.50 -12.90 12.75
N PHE A 80 8.75 -12.33 11.81
CA PHE A 80 8.19 -13.00 10.64
C PHE A 80 8.93 -12.65 9.35
N GLY A 81 10.07 -11.93 9.43
CA GLY A 81 10.86 -11.53 8.27
C GLY A 81 10.32 -10.31 7.52
N TYR A 82 9.43 -9.53 8.14
CA TYR A 82 8.88 -8.30 7.57
C TYR A 82 9.40 -7.06 8.30
N ARG A 83 9.44 -5.93 7.59
CA ARG A 83 9.73 -4.61 8.15
C ARG A 83 8.62 -3.65 7.72
N LEU A 84 8.25 -2.72 8.58
CA LEU A 84 7.34 -1.63 8.24
C LEU A 84 8.09 -0.60 7.37
N SER A 85 7.47 -0.18 6.26
CA SER A 85 7.97 0.84 5.33
C SER A 85 7.06 2.06 5.26
#